data_AF-A0A6G3WQX3-F1
#
_entry.id   AF-A0A6G3WQX3-F1
#
_cell.length_a   1.000
_cell.length_b   1.000
_cell.length_c   1.000
_cell.angle_alpha   90.00
_cell.angle_beta   90.00
_cell.angle_gamma   90.00
#
_symmetry.space_group_name_H-M   'P 1'
#
loop_
_entity.id
_entity.type
_entity.pdbx_description
1 polymer ?
#
loop_
_entity_poly.entity_id
_entity_poly.type
_entity_poly.pdbx_seq_one_letter_code
_entity_poly.pdbx_strand_id
1 'polypeptide(L)' 'IARAAYEEAGIGPEDLSLAEVYDLSTALELEWYEDLGLCGPGEGAKLLRTGATALGGRIPVNASGGLA' A
#
# COMPACT_ATOMS: atom_id res chain seq x y z
N ILE A 1 1.48 11.60 3.03
CA ILE A 1 2.06 12.20 1.79
C ILE A 1 1.20 11.91 0.56
N ALA A 2 0.62 10.71 0.46
CA ALA A 2 -0.16 10.23 -0.68
C ALA A 2 -1.23 11.21 -1.22
N ARG A 3 -1.99 11.87 -0.33
CA ARG A 3 -3.06 12.78 -0.72
C ARG A 3 -2.64 13.86 -1.72
N ALA A 4 -1.51 14.53 -1.51
CA ALA A 4 -1.06 15.58 -2.41
C ALA A 4 -0.70 15.03 -3.80
N ALA A 5 -0.07 13.85 -3.86
CA ALA A 5 0.26 13.18 -5.12
C ALA A 5 -1.00 12.72 -5.86
N TYR A 6 -2.00 12.21 -5.14
CA TYR A 6 -3.32 11.86 -5.69
C TYR A 6 -4.05 13.07 -6.27
N GLU A 7 -4.08 14.19 -5.54
CA GLU A 7 -4.66 15.44 -6.01
C GLU A 7 -3.97 15.95 -7.28
N GLU A 8 -2.64 15.88 -7.35
CA GLU A 8 -1.87 16.29 -8.52
C GLU A 8 -2.10 15.37 -9.73
N ALA A 9 -2.16 14.05 -9.50
CA ALA A 9 -2.37 13.06 -10.55
C ALA A 9 -3.85 12.92 -10.98
N GLY A 10 -4.79 13.41 -10.18
CA GLY A 10 -6.23 13.26 -10.42
C GLY A 10 -6.75 11.83 -10.29
N ILE A 11 -6.11 11.01 -9.43
CA ILE A 11 -6.48 9.61 -9.17
C ILE A 11 -6.70 9.37 -7.67
N GLY A 12 -7.36 8.27 -7.32
CA GLY A 12 -7.53 7.78 -5.95
C GLY A 12 -6.70 6.54 -5.64
N PRO A 13 -6.65 6.11 -4.37
CA PRO A 13 -6.01 4.85 -3.98
C PRO A 13 -6.61 3.63 -4.69
N GLU A 14 -7.89 3.68 -5.05
CA GLU A 14 -8.58 2.64 -5.79
C GLU A 14 -8.09 2.44 -7.23
N ASP A 15 -7.45 3.45 -7.81
CA ASP A 15 -6.90 3.43 -9.17
C ASP A 15 -5.49 2.83 -9.22
N LEU A 16 -4.85 2.65 -8.07
CA LEU A 16 -3.51 2.06 -8.01
C LEU A 16 -3.53 0.60 -8.45
N SER A 17 -2.54 0.24 -9.27
CA SER A 17 -2.31 -1.13 -9.75
C SER A 17 -1.09 -1.80 -9.10
N LEU A 18 -0.23 -1.03 -8.44
CA LEU A 18 0.97 -1.46 -7.72
C LEU A 18 1.34 -0.39 -6.69
N ALA A 19 1.96 -0.77 -5.57
CA ALA A 19 2.70 0.16 -4.72
C ALA A 19 4.10 -0.38 -4.39
N GLU A 20 5.08 0.51 -4.34
CA GLU A 20 6.40 0.26 -3.76
C GLU A 20 6.58 1.25 -2.62
N VAL A 21 6.84 0.73 -1.42
CA VAL A 21 6.88 1.51 -0.18
C VAL A 21 8.16 1.21 0.59
N TYR A 22 8.60 2.20 1.37
CA TYR A 22 9.80 2.04 2.18
C TYR A 22 9.50 1.24 3.45
N ASP A 23 9.97 -0.01 3.50
CA ASP A 23 9.63 -1.04 4.47
C ASP A 23 10.83 -1.46 5.34
N LEU A 24 11.53 -0.48 5.94
CA LEU A 24 12.63 -0.74 6.91
C LEU A 24 12.24 -1.71 8.05
N SER A 25 10.94 -1.81 8.34
CA SER A 25 10.38 -2.87 9.17
C SER A 25 9.02 -3.30 8.64
N THR A 26 8.59 -4.51 8.99
CA THR A 26 7.26 -5.02 8.62
C THR A 26 6.12 -4.16 9.16
N ALA A 27 6.31 -3.49 10.31
CA ALA A 27 5.30 -2.59 10.86
C ALA A 27 5.11 -1.34 9.98
N LEU A 28 6.21 -0.80 9.45
CA LEU A 28 6.19 0.38 8.59
C LEU A 28 5.46 0.12 7.27
N GLU A 29 5.60 -1.08 6.70
CA GLU A 29 4.83 -1.46 5.51
C GLU A 29 3.32 -1.39 5.76
N LEU A 30 2.84 -1.86 6.92
CA LEU A 30 1.43 -1.78 7.28
C LEU A 30 0.96 -0.34 7.50
N GLU A 31 1.79 0.50 8.11
CA GLU A 31 1.51 1.94 8.24
C GLU A 31 1.36 2.60 6.86
N TRP A 32 2.21 2.22 5.89
CA TRP A 32 2.08 2.71 4.52
C TRP A 32 0.77 2.32 3.84
N TYR A 33 0.19 1.15 4.13
CA TYR A 33 -1.11 0.78 3.55
C TYR A 33 -2.21 1.77 3.97
N GLU A 34 -2.15 2.23 5.20
CA GLU A 34 -3.10 3.20 5.77
C GLU A 34 -2.81 4.61 5.24
N ASP A 35 -1.54 5.01 5.21
CA ASP A 35 -1.10 6.32 4.71
C ASP A 35 -1.35 6.52 3.21
N LEU A 36 -1.32 5.44 2.43
CA LEU A 36 -1.71 5.40 1.03
C LEU A 36 -3.24 5.31 0.86
N GLY A 37 -4.01 5.02 1.90
CA GLY A 37 -5.47 4.89 1.82
C GLY A 37 -5.94 3.56 1.18
N LEU A 38 -5.11 2.52 1.18
CA LEU A 38 -5.47 1.18 0.72
C LEU A 38 -6.42 0.47 1.69
N CYS A 39 -6.38 0.86 2.97
CA CYS A 39 -7.28 0.41 4.02
C CYS A 39 -7.50 1.51 5.07
N GLY A 40 -8.45 1.30 6.00
CA GLY A 40 -8.67 2.22 7.11
C GLY A 40 -7.60 2.15 8.21
N PRO A 41 -7.59 3.10 9.15
CA PRO A 41 -6.66 3.10 10.28
C PRO A 41 -6.72 1.81 11.11
N GLY A 42 -5.57 1.20 11.39
CA GLY A 42 -5.42 -0.09 12.07
C GLY A 42 -5.83 -1.31 11.25
N GLU A 43 -6.19 -1.16 9.97
CA GLU A 43 -6.64 -2.27 9.12
C GLU A 43 -5.53 -2.87 8.24
N GLY A 44 -4.28 -2.38 8.29
CA GLY A 44 -3.20 -2.86 7.42
C GLY A 44 -2.99 -4.39 7.48
N ALA A 45 -2.97 -4.95 8.70
CA ALA A 45 -2.82 -6.40 8.88
C ALA A 45 -4.01 -7.22 8.34
N LYS A 46 -5.22 -6.65 8.34
CA LYS A 46 -6.42 -7.27 7.78
C LYS A 46 -6.34 -7.28 6.26
N LEU A 47 -5.97 -6.16 5.65
CA LEU A 47 -5.74 -6.04 4.20
C LEU A 47 -4.71 -7.10 3.74
N LEU A 48 -3.56 -7.19 4.41
CA LEU A 48 -2.51 -8.18 4.12
C LEU A 48 -3.07 -9.61 4.13
N ARG A 49 -3.82 -9.97 5.18
CA ARG A 49 -4.38 -11.33 5.35
C ARG A 49 -5.40 -11.71 4.29
N THR A 50 -6.03 -10.74 3.62
CA THR A 50 -6.92 -11.06 2.48
C THR A 50 -6.16 -11.49 1.22
N GLY A 51 -4.83 -11.29 1.17
CA GLY A 51 -4.02 -11.49 -0.03
C GLY A 51 -4.07 -10.33 -1.01
N ALA A 52 -4.73 -9.21 -0.67
CA ALA A 52 -4.85 -8.05 -1.54
C ALA A 52 -3.48 -7.47 -1.97
N THR A 53 -2.47 -7.56 -1.10
CA THR A 53 -1.12 -7.01 -1.34
C THR A 53 -0.12 -8.02 -1.90
N ALA A 54 -0.51 -9.28 -2.08
CA ALA A 54 0.35 -10.29 -2.68
C ALA A 54 0.45 -10.15 -4.22
N LEU A 55 1.41 -10.82 -4.84
CA LEU A 55 1.45 -10.98 -6.30
C LEU A 55 0.13 -11.60 -6.80
N GLY A 56 -0.52 -10.94 -7.75
CA GLY A 56 -1.85 -11.33 -8.25
C GLY A 56 -3.03 -10.89 -7.38
N GLY A 57 -2.76 -10.24 -6.24
CA GLY A 57 -3.77 -9.54 -5.44
C GLY A 57 -4.28 -8.27 -6.12
N ARG A 58 -5.21 -7.58 -5.46
CA ARG A 58 -5.79 -6.32 -5.97
C ARG A 58 -4.71 -5.25 -6.20
N ILE A 59 -3.80 -5.11 -5.25
CA ILE A 59 -2.79 -4.05 -5.22
C ILE A 59 -1.48 -4.65 -4.70
N PRO A 60 -0.70 -5.36 -5.54
CA PRO A 60 0.57 -5.91 -5.10
C PRO A 60 1.46 -4.82 -4.49
N VAL A 61 2.05 -5.10 -3.32
CA VAL A 61 2.98 -4.19 -2.65
C VAL A 61 4.36 -4.82 -2.59
N ASN A 62 5.40 -4.03 -2.88
CA ASN A 62 6.80 -4.46 -2.86
C ASN A 62 7.04 -5.72 -3.71
N ALA A 63 6.47 -5.76 -4.90
CA ALA A 63 6.64 -6.85 -5.86
C ALA A 63 8.12 -7.05 -6.27
N SER A 64 8.94 -6.00 -6.09
CA SER A 64 10.39 -6.03 -6.24
C SER A 64 11.13 -6.87 -5.18
N GLY A 65 10.50 -7.16 -4.05
CA GLY A 65 11.08 -7.82 -2.88
C GLY A 65 11.28 -6.91 -1.67
N GLY A 66 10.98 -5.61 -1.79
CA GLY A 66 11.11 -4.64 -0.69
C GLY A 66 12.55 -4.18 -0.44
N LEU A 67 12.76 -3.46 0.66
CA LEU A 67 14.07 -3.00 1.10
C LEU A 67 14.89 -4.15 1.68
N ALA A 68 16.15 -4.26 1.23
CA ALA A 68 17.11 -5.26 1.70
C ALA A 68 17.89 -4.82 2.96
#